data_AF-A0AAW7Y1F5-F1
#
_entry.id   AF-A0AAW7Y1F5-F1
#
_cell.length_a   1.000
_cell.length_b   1.000
_cell.length_c   1.000
_cell.angle_alpha   90.00
_cell.angle_beta   90.00
_cell.angle_gamma   90.00
#
_symmetry.space_group_name_H-M   'P 1'
#
loop_
_entity.id
_entity.type
_entity.pdbx_description
1 polymer ?
#
loop_
_entity_poly.entity_id
_entity_poly.type
_entity_poly.pdbx_seq_one_letter_code
_entity_poly.pdbx_strand_id
1 'polypeptide(L)'
;MKYSQDLAQLVIANIENHERAKKVLAEVDEVVLGRISQEIKELLTQFQASLDFECDFDLYEHACIDFSFAPWLIQDERSVYFSVQPSEDNDDEWISHICGLNGSSNYLALRFCTNYRTLGMKAIPFKARLKEALFESTSLIEKGFKLSADGYYVEYVIKFNHTDIAEGYPHDLEKAMLPLVAAMDALKSAMPEFDKLQKILIKHAIA
;
A
#
# COMPACT_ATOMS: atom_id res chain seq x y z
N MET A 1 26.59 23.20 -11.77
CA MET A 1 26.39 24.41 -10.94
C MET A 1 27.35 24.35 -9.76
N LYS A 2 28.02 25.45 -9.39
CA LYS A 2 28.81 25.53 -8.15
C LYS A 2 27.96 26.20 -7.07
N TYR A 3 27.80 25.55 -5.91
CA TYR A 3 27.13 26.14 -4.74
C TYR A 3 27.95 27.31 -4.18
N SER A 4 27.31 28.23 -3.46
CA SER A 4 28.02 29.34 -2.82
C SER A 4 28.96 28.83 -1.72
N GLN A 5 30.06 29.54 -1.49
CA GLN A 5 31.03 29.22 -0.45
C GLN A 5 30.38 29.17 0.95
N ASP A 6 29.44 30.08 1.21
CA ASP A 6 28.70 30.14 2.47
C ASP A 6 27.83 28.90 2.70
N LEU A 7 27.17 28.40 1.65
CA LEU A 7 26.37 27.18 1.74
C LEU A 7 27.27 25.96 2.01
N ALA A 8 28.42 25.87 1.35
CA ALA A 8 29.38 24.79 1.57
C ALA A 8 29.92 24.80 3.01
N GLN A 9 30.20 25.99 3.57
CA GLN A 9 30.66 26.12 4.96
C GLN A 9 29.59 25.69 5.97
N LEU A 10 28.31 26.04 5.73
CA LEU A 10 27.20 25.62 6.58
C LEU A 10 27.00 24.10 6.56
N VAL A 11 27.10 23.45 5.39
CA VAL A 11 27.01 21.99 5.26
C VAL A 11 28.18 21.31 5.97
N ILE A 12 29.42 21.79 5.77
CA ILE A 12 30.61 21.22 6.42
C ILE A 12 30.51 21.35 7.94
N ALA A 13 30.06 22.51 8.44
CA ALA A 13 29.89 22.75 9.88
C ALA A 13 28.81 21.87 10.52
N ASN A 14 27.87 21.34 9.73
CA ASN A 14 26.75 20.51 10.19
C ASN A 14 26.80 19.07 9.69
N ILE A 15 27.93 18.62 9.12
CA ILE A 15 28.02 17.31 8.47
C ILE A 15 27.70 16.16 9.43
N GLU A 16 28.08 16.26 10.69
CA GLU A 16 27.72 15.29 11.73
C GLU A 16 26.20 15.21 11.96
N ASN A 17 25.52 16.36 11.96
CA ASN A 17 24.06 16.40 12.09
C ASN A 17 23.36 15.81 10.86
N HIS A 18 23.91 16.03 9.65
CA HIS A 18 23.40 15.40 8.44
C HIS A 18 23.55 13.88 8.45
N GLU A 19 24.70 13.38 8.89
CA GLU A 19 24.94 11.94 9.02
C GLU A 19 24.10 11.30 10.14
N ARG A 20 23.86 12.03 11.24
CA ARG A 20 22.94 11.59 12.30
C ARG A 20 21.48 11.61 11.84
N ALA A 21 21.07 12.60 11.06
CA ALA A 21 19.71 12.72 10.57
C ALA A 21 19.28 11.46 9.78
N LYS A 22 20.17 10.91 8.94
CA LYS A 22 19.91 9.65 8.22
C LYS A 22 19.61 8.48 9.17
N LYS A 23 20.36 8.37 10.26
CA LYS A 23 20.15 7.30 11.26
C LYS A 23 18.82 7.49 12.00
N VAL A 24 18.48 8.74 12.33
CA VAL A 24 17.20 9.07 12.97
C VAL A 24 16.04 8.77 12.02
N LEU A 25 16.16 9.10 10.73
CA LEU A 25 15.14 8.78 9.73
C LEU A 25 14.94 7.26 9.63
N ALA A 26 16.01 6.49 9.51
CA ALA A 26 15.93 5.03 9.46
C ALA A 26 15.28 4.42 10.71
N GLU A 27 15.56 4.95 11.90
CA GLU A 27 14.93 4.52 13.15
C GLU A 27 13.43 4.85 13.17
N VAL A 28 13.06 6.06 12.73
CA VAL A 28 11.65 6.47 12.64
C VAL A 28 10.90 5.60 11.63
N ASP A 29 11.51 5.32 10.47
CA ASP A 29 10.95 4.43 9.46
C ASP A 29 10.74 3.02 10.02
N GLU A 30 11.74 2.44 10.67
CA GLU A 30 11.63 1.10 11.26
C GLU A 30 10.45 1.02 12.25
N VAL A 31 10.32 2.00 13.14
CA VAL A 31 9.24 2.03 14.13
C VAL A 31 7.87 2.21 13.48
N VAL A 32 7.72 3.18 12.57
CA VAL A 32 6.42 3.49 11.96
C VAL A 32 5.98 2.40 10.99
N LEU A 33 6.87 1.93 10.11
CA LEU A 33 6.60 0.84 9.18
C LEU A 33 6.40 -0.49 9.88
N GLY A 34 7.19 -0.76 10.94
CA GLY A 34 7.02 -1.92 11.80
C GLY A 34 5.63 -1.91 12.46
N ARG A 35 5.16 -0.75 12.93
CA ARG A 35 3.81 -0.64 13.49
C ARG A 35 2.71 -0.89 12.44
N ILE A 36 2.84 -0.31 11.25
CA ILE A 36 1.89 -0.55 10.13
C ILE A 36 1.82 -2.04 9.78
N SER A 37 2.99 -2.69 9.70
CA SER A 37 3.13 -4.12 9.42
C SER A 37 2.44 -4.98 10.46
N GLN A 38 2.66 -4.67 11.75
CA GLN A 38 1.99 -5.37 12.85
C GLN A 38 0.47 -5.18 12.81
N GLU A 39 0.00 -3.94 12.63
CA GLU A 39 -1.42 -3.61 12.60
C GLU A 39 -2.14 -4.36 11.46
N ILE A 40 -1.55 -4.44 10.26
CA ILE A 40 -2.11 -5.22 9.14
C ILE A 40 -2.20 -6.71 9.50
N LYS A 41 -1.16 -7.30 10.08
CA LYS A 41 -1.18 -8.71 10.52
C LYS A 41 -2.34 -8.96 11.49
N GLU A 42 -2.50 -8.09 12.49
CA GLU A 42 -3.56 -8.20 13.49
C GLU A 42 -4.95 -8.05 12.85
N LEU A 43 -5.16 -7.06 11.99
CA LEU A 43 -6.43 -6.83 11.30
C LEU A 43 -6.81 -7.99 10.37
N LEU A 44 -5.82 -8.61 9.70
CA LEU A 44 -6.07 -9.75 8.81
C LEU A 44 -6.55 -11.00 9.55
N THR A 45 -6.23 -11.16 10.85
CA THR A 45 -6.76 -12.27 11.66
C THR A 45 -8.28 -12.22 11.81
N GLN A 46 -8.90 -11.07 11.53
CA GLN A 46 -10.34 -10.86 11.64
C GLN A 46 -11.11 -11.26 10.38
N PHE A 47 -10.43 -11.66 9.31
CA PHE A 47 -11.04 -12.14 8.07
C PHE A 47 -11.46 -13.61 8.24
N GLN A 48 -12.59 -13.98 7.66
CA GLN A 48 -13.07 -15.37 7.71
C GLN A 48 -12.25 -16.32 6.81
N ALA A 49 -11.75 -15.79 5.69
CA ALA A 49 -10.92 -16.55 4.77
C ALA A 49 -9.49 -16.66 5.34
N SER A 50 -8.92 -17.86 5.26
CA SER A 50 -7.51 -18.07 5.61
C SER A 50 -6.60 -17.40 4.60
N LEU A 51 -5.53 -16.77 5.09
CA LEU A 51 -4.43 -16.28 4.27
C LEU A 51 -3.72 -17.43 3.55
N ASP A 52 -3.07 -17.13 2.42
CA ASP A 52 -2.17 -18.09 1.77
C ASP A 52 -0.79 -18.13 2.46
N PHE A 53 0.09 -19.01 1.97
CA PHE A 53 1.41 -19.23 2.54
C PHE A 53 2.48 -18.27 2.00
N GLU A 54 2.18 -17.49 0.97
CA GLU A 54 3.12 -16.57 0.32
C GLU A 54 3.00 -15.14 0.88
N CYS A 55 2.21 -14.93 1.95
CA CYS A 55 1.99 -13.61 2.52
C CYS A 55 3.29 -13.04 3.08
N ASP A 56 3.60 -11.82 2.65
CA ASP A 56 4.72 -11.03 3.11
C ASP A 56 4.19 -9.77 3.80
N PHE A 57 4.76 -9.48 4.96
CA PHE A 57 4.30 -8.41 5.82
C PHE A 57 5.44 -7.52 6.31
N ASP A 58 6.61 -7.58 5.68
CA ASP A 58 7.73 -6.72 6.05
C ASP A 58 7.80 -5.48 5.16
N LEU A 59 7.04 -4.45 5.55
CA LEU A 59 7.01 -3.20 4.78
C LEU A 59 8.35 -2.47 4.80
N TYR A 60 9.13 -2.62 5.87
CA TYR A 60 10.41 -1.93 6.03
C TYR A 60 11.46 -2.51 5.08
N GLU A 61 11.58 -3.84 5.01
CA GLU A 61 12.57 -4.51 4.18
C GLU A 61 12.15 -4.65 2.70
N HIS A 62 10.85 -4.82 2.43
CA HIS A 62 10.36 -5.23 1.11
C HIS A 62 9.60 -4.16 0.34
N ALA A 63 9.43 -2.96 0.89
CA ALA A 63 8.74 -1.85 0.25
C ALA A 63 7.25 -2.11 -0.07
N CYS A 64 6.71 -3.25 0.33
CA CYS A 64 5.31 -3.57 0.24
C CYS A 64 4.92 -4.61 1.29
N ILE A 65 3.61 -4.72 1.52
CA ILE A 65 3.00 -5.85 2.21
C ILE A 65 2.10 -6.54 1.20
N ASP A 66 2.43 -7.77 0.84
CA ASP A 66 1.68 -8.56 -0.13
C ASP A 66 0.96 -9.71 0.56
N PHE A 67 -0.37 -9.73 0.46
CA PHE A 67 -1.17 -10.80 1.04
C PHE A 67 -2.27 -11.24 0.10
N SER A 68 -2.62 -12.52 0.18
CA SER A 68 -3.80 -13.05 -0.51
C SER A 68 -4.46 -14.12 0.36
N PHE A 69 -5.59 -14.61 -0.13
CA PHE A 69 -6.42 -15.58 0.57
C PHE A 69 -6.36 -16.92 -0.14
N ALA A 70 -6.28 -18.02 0.63
CA ALA A 70 -6.19 -19.37 0.09
C ALA A 70 -7.26 -19.73 -0.97
N PRO A 71 -8.52 -19.26 -0.89
CA PRO A 71 -9.53 -19.49 -1.94
C PRO A 71 -9.21 -18.86 -3.30
N TRP A 72 -8.23 -17.95 -3.38
CA TRP A 72 -7.81 -17.28 -4.62
C TRP A 72 -6.57 -17.93 -5.27
N LEU A 73 -6.08 -19.05 -4.72
CA LEU A 73 -5.04 -19.84 -5.34
C LEU A 73 -5.61 -20.67 -6.51
N ILE A 74 -4.90 -20.69 -7.63
CA ILE A 74 -5.16 -21.54 -8.79
C ILE A 74 -3.87 -22.30 -9.10
N GLN A 75 -3.91 -23.63 -9.02
CA GLN A 75 -2.70 -24.46 -9.20
C GLN A 75 -1.53 -24.02 -8.29
N ASP A 76 -1.85 -23.69 -7.04
CA ASP A 76 -0.91 -23.19 -6.03
C ASP A 76 -0.29 -21.82 -6.34
N GLU A 77 -0.76 -21.11 -7.37
CA GLU A 77 -0.35 -19.73 -7.69
C GLU A 77 -1.45 -18.71 -7.37
N ARG A 78 -1.06 -17.52 -6.89
CA ARG A 78 -1.96 -16.39 -6.65
C ARG A 78 -2.59 -15.89 -7.95
N SER A 79 -3.90 -16.07 -8.11
CA SER A 79 -4.63 -15.46 -9.22
C SER A 79 -4.78 -13.95 -9.07
N VAL A 80 -4.96 -13.50 -7.83
CA VAL A 80 -5.05 -12.11 -7.40
C VAL A 80 -4.47 -12.00 -5.99
N TYR A 81 -4.06 -10.81 -5.59
CA TYR A 81 -3.56 -10.51 -4.24
C TYR A 81 -3.81 -9.04 -3.90
N PHE A 82 -3.58 -8.66 -2.65
CA PHE A 82 -3.51 -7.27 -2.21
C PHE A 82 -2.08 -6.88 -1.93
N SER A 83 -1.74 -5.64 -2.28
CA SER A 83 -0.47 -5.02 -1.92
C SER A 83 -0.72 -3.71 -1.20
N VAL A 84 -0.11 -3.51 -0.02
CA VAL A 84 -0.01 -2.19 0.61
C VAL A 84 1.38 -1.64 0.32
N GLN A 85 1.43 -0.55 -0.45
CA GLN A 85 2.67 0.04 -0.94
C GLN A 85 2.52 1.56 -1.13
N PRO A 86 3.60 2.33 -1.28
CA PRO A 86 3.52 3.74 -1.62
C PRO A 86 2.85 3.94 -2.97
N SER A 87 2.22 5.10 -3.10
CA SER A 87 1.54 5.47 -4.34
C SER A 87 2.47 5.67 -5.53
N GLU A 88 3.68 6.16 -5.29
CA GLU A 88 4.72 6.45 -6.28
C GLU A 88 5.98 5.65 -5.94
N ASP A 89 6.62 5.11 -6.97
CA ASP A 89 7.87 4.37 -6.89
C ASP A 89 9.01 5.39 -7.03
N ASN A 90 9.24 6.16 -5.96
CA ASN A 90 10.31 7.17 -5.91
C ASN A 90 11.36 6.73 -4.89
N ASP A 91 12.62 7.11 -5.13
CA ASP A 91 13.74 6.90 -4.20
C ASP A 91 13.63 7.74 -2.90
N ASP A 92 12.45 8.30 -2.59
CA ASP A 92 12.24 9.14 -1.42
C ASP A 92 12.08 8.28 -0.15
N GLU A 93 12.58 8.78 0.99
CA GLU A 93 12.48 8.10 2.29
C GLU A 93 11.02 7.77 2.65
N TRP A 94 10.75 6.58 3.17
CA TRP A 94 9.40 6.06 3.43
C TRP A 94 8.53 6.96 4.31
N ILE A 95 9.13 7.53 5.34
CA ILE A 95 8.45 8.48 6.23
C ILE A 95 7.94 9.70 5.47
N SER A 96 8.58 10.08 4.35
CA SER A 96 8.09 11.18 3.53
C SER A 96 6.73 10.84 2.91
N HIS A 97 6.56 9.60 2.44
CA HIS A 97 5.31 9.07 1.87
C HIS A 97 4.21 8.90 2.93
N ILE A 98 4.58 8.63 4.17
CA ILE A 98 3.62 8.39 5.26
C ILE A 98 3.27 9.69 5.99
N CYS A 99 4.22 10.60 6.19
CA CYS A 99 4.02 11.87 6.89
C CYS A 99 3.42 12.98 6.02
N GLY A 100 2.83 12.68 4.86
CA GLY A 100 1.97 13.61 4.11
C GLY A 100 2.48 15.06 4.05
N LEU A 101 3.79 15.25 3.82
CA LEU A 101 4.41 16.56 3.81
C LEU A 101 3.80 17.39 2.67
N ASN A 102 3.45 18.64 2.95
CA ASN A 102 2.66 19.48 2.05
C ASN A 102 3.25 19.53 0.62
N GLY A 103 2.48 19.06 -0.36
CA GLY A 103 2.77 19.22 -1.79
C GLY A 103 3.07 17.93 -2.56
N SER A 104 3.28 16.80 -1.88
CA SER A 104 3.51 15.50 -2.51
C SER A 104 2.29 14.58 -2.42
N SER A 105 2.17 13.67 -3.39
CA SER A 105 1.13 12.63 -3.49
C SER A 105 1.29 11.54 -2.41
N ASN A 106 1.60 11.90 -1.17
CA ASN A 106 2.16 10.96 -0.20
C ASN A 106 1.06 10.21 0.57
N TYR A 107 0.82 8.97 0.18
CA TYR A 107 -0.09 8.01 0.81
C TYR A 107 0.40 6.58 0.59
N LEU A 108 -0.04 5.66 1.44
CA LEU A 108 -0.02 4.24 1.12
C LEU A 108 -1.29 3.89 0.35
N ALA A 109 -1.17 3.02 -0.64
CA ALA A 109 -2.28 2.47 -1.40
C ALA A 109 -2.44 1.00 -1.07
N LEU A 110 -3.64 0.60 -0.66
CA LEU A 110 -4.06 -0.80 -0.66
C LEU A 110 -4.58 -1.13 -2.06
N ARG A 111 -3.82 -1.91 -2.82
CA ARG A 111 -4.06 -2.23 -4.23
C ARG A 111 -4.51 -3.67 -4.37
N PHE A 112 -5.60 -3.90 -5.09
CA PHE A 112 -5.96 -5.20 -5.63
C PHE A 112 -5.17 -5.46 -6.90
N CYS A 113 -4.28 -6.44 -6.83
CA CYS A 113 -3.29 -6.75 -7.84
C CYS A 113 -3.60 -8.07 -8.56
N THR A 114 -3.36 -8.08 -9.86
CA THR A 114 -3.43 -9.29 -10.69
C THR A 114 -2.54 -9.09 -11.91
N ASN A 115 -2.02 -10.19 -12.45
CA ASN A 115 -1.15 -10.13 -13.62
C ASN A 115 -1.95 -10.45 -14.89
N TYR A 116 -2.24 -9.43 -15.70
CA TYR A 116 -2.97 -9.63 -16.96
C TYR A 116 -2.30 -10.64 -17.90
N ARG A 117 -0.97 -10.85 -17.78
CA ARG A 117 -0.24 -11.86 -18.58
C ARG A 117 -0.53 -13.28 -18.10
N THR A 118 -0.62 -13.50 -16.79
CA THR A 118 -1.01 -14.82 -16.26
C THR A 118 -2.46 -15.15 -16.60
N LEU A 119 -3.29 -14.12 -16.78
CA LEU A 119 -4.66 -14.26 -17.29
C LEU A 119 -4.76 -14.41 -18.83
N GLY A 120 -3.64 -14.46 -19.57
CA GLY A 120 -3.64 -14.55 -21.03
C GLY A 120 -4.24 -13.34 -21.76
N MET A 121 -4.37 -12.20 -21.07
CA MET A 121 -4.99 -10.99 -21.60
C MET A 121 -3.98 -10.00 -22.17
N LYS A 122 -4.43 -9.09 -23.05
CA LYS A 122 -3.68 -7.88 -23.41
C LYS A 122 -4.02 -6.75 -22.44
N ALA A 123 -3.09 -5.82 -22.23
CA ALA A 123 -3.23 -4.72 -21.27
C ALA A 123 -4.50 -3.87 -21.49
N ILE A 124 -4.82 -3.47 -22.73
CA ILE A 124 -5.99 -2.62 -23.02
C ILE A 124 -7.32 -3.33 -22.66
N PRO A 125 -7.59 -4.57 -23.14
CA PRO A 125 -8.75 -5.35 -22.71
C PRO A 125 -8.82 -5.57 -21.19
N PHE A 126 -7.67 -5.77 -20.54
CA PHE A 126 -7.62 -5.94 -19.09
C PHE A 126 -8.11 -4.70 -18.35
N LYS A 127 -7.56 -3.52 -18.69
CA LYS A 127 -7.99 -2.24 -18.09
C LYS A 127 -9.47 -1.96 -18.31
N ALA A 128 -9.97 -2.23 -19.51
CA ALA A 128 -11.39 -2.06 -19.83
C ALA A 128 -12.27 -2.93 -18.92
N ARG A 129 -11.91 -4.20 -18.72
CA ARG A 129 -12.67 -5.11 -17.83
C ARG A 129 -12.57 -4.74 -16.37
N LEU A 130 -11.38 -4.37 -15.89
CA LEU A 130 -11.22 -3.94 -14.51
C LEU A 130 -12.09 -2.70 -14.23
N LYS A 131 -12.11 -1.76 -15.19
CA LYS A 131 -12.96 -0.59 -15.16
C LYS A 131 -14.45 -0.98 -15.16
N GLU A 132 -14.89 -1.80 -16.10
CA GLU A 132 -16.29 -2.27 -16.19
C GLU A 132 -16.72 -2.96 -14.90
N ALA A 133 -15.94 -3.92 -14.39
CA ALA A 133 -16.25 -4.65 -13.18
C ALA A 133 -16.29 -3.75 -11.93
N LEU A 134 -15.47 -2.70 -11.88
CA LEU A 134 -15.55 -1.67 -10.83
C LEU A 134 -16.84 -0.85 -10.94
N PHE A 135 -17.21 -0.38 -12.14
CA PHE A 135 -18.42 0.42 -12.35
C PHE A 135 -19.72 -0.38 -12.21
N GLU A 136 -19.72 -1.66 -12.55
CA GLU A 136 -20.83 -2.58 -12.30
C GLU A 136 -21.01 -2.87 -10.80
N SER A 137 -19.94 -2.69 -10.01
CA SER A 137 -19.95 -2.82 -8.55
C SER A 137 -19.99 -1.44 -7.88
N THR A 138 -21.14 -0.76 -7.91
CA THR A 138 -21.35 0.52 -7.20
C THR A 138 -20.91 0.44 -5.74
N SER A 139 -21.05 -0.73 -5.12
CA SER A 139 -20.62 -1.07 -3.77
C SER A 139 -19.11 -0.84 -3.50
N LEU A 140 -18.21 -1.13 -4.45
CA LEU A 140 -16.77 -0.88 -4.25
C LEU A 140 -16.46 0.62 -4.22
N ILE A 141 -17.08 1.37 -5.12
CA ILE A 141 -16.91 2.83 -5.20
C ILE A 141 -17.47 3.49 -3.93
N GLU A 142 -18.64 3.06 -3.47
CA GLU A 142 -19.27 3.54 -2.22
C GLU A 142 -18.41 3.25 -0.99
N LYS A 143 -17.65 2.15 -1.00
CA LYS A 143 -16.67 1.79 0.05
C LYS A 143 -15.34 2.53 -0.09
N GLY A 144 -15.17 3.42 -1.06
CA GLY A 144 -13.99 4.27 -1.22
C GLY A 144 -12.89 3.70 -2.15
N PHE A 145 -13.13 2.55 -2.78
CA PHE A 145 -12.22 2.01 -3.78
C PHE A 145 -12.37 2.76 -5.11
N LYS A 146 -11.24 2.97 -5.79
CA LYS A 146 -11.20 3.61 -7.12
C LYS A 146 -10.24 2.87 -8.02
N LEU A 147 -10.28 3.19 -9.32
CA LEU A 147 -9.25 2.74 -10.24
C LEU A 147 -7.98 3.58 -10.03
N SER A 148 -6.81 2.95 -10.04
CA SER A 148 -5.51 3.62 -10.05
C SER A 148 -5.37 4.51 -11.29
N ALA A 149 -4.49 5.52 -11.21
CA ALA A 149 -4.30 6.48 -12.30
C ALA A 149 -3.87 5.81 -13.63
N ASP A 150 -3.08 4.74 -13.54
CA ASP A 150 -2.63 3.95 -14.69
C ASP A 150 -3.68 2.92 -15.16
N GLY A 151 -4.75 2.71 -14.40
CA GLY A 151 -5.85 1.81 -14.72
C GLY A 151 -5.57 0.33 -14.46
N TYR A 152 -4.46 -0.03 -13.82
CA TYR A 152 -4.09 -1.44 -13.59
C TYR A 152 -4.59 -2.02 -12.27
N TYR A 153 -4.96 -1.17 -11.31
CA TYR A 153 -5.32 -1.59 -9.96
C TYR A 153 -6.66 -1.00 -9.54
N VAL A 154 -7.39 -1.75 -8.69
CA VAL A 154 -8.42 -1.15 -7.84
C VAL A 154 -7.75 -0.83 -6.52
N GLU A 155 -7.78 0.42 -6.09
CA GLU A 155 -7.01 0.89 -4.94
C GLU A 155 -7.86 1.65 -3.93
N TYR A 156 -7.47 1.54 -2.66
CA TYR A 156 -7.92 2.37 -1.55
C TYR A 156 -6.75 3.22 -1.05
N VAL A 157 -6.99 4.51 -0.85
CA VAL A 157 -5.96 5.46 -0.45
C VAL A 157 -5.93 5.60 1.06
N ILE A 158 -4.78 5.33 1.67
CA ILE A 158 -4.52 5.40 3.10
C ILE A 158 -3.64 6.63 3.37
N LYS A 159 -4.26 7.70 3.87
CA LYS A 159 -3.57 8.95 4.22
C LYS A 159 -3.39 9.03 5.72
N PHE A 160 -2.14 8.96 6.15
CA PHE A 160 -1.79 9.19 7.55
C PHE A 160 -1.67 10.69 7.85
N ASN A 161 -1.84 11.05 9.11
CA ASN A 161 -1.68 12.41 9.60
C ASN A 161 -0.32 12.53 10.28
N HIS A 162 0.55 13.41 9.77
CA HIS A 162 1.89 13.59 10.31
C HIS A 162 1.91 14.14 11.73
N THR A 163 0.91 14.95 12.11
CA THR A 163 0.77 15.45 13.47
C THR A 163 0.49 14.28 14.41
N ASP A 164 -0.40 13.37 14.03
CA ASP A 164 -0.73 12.20 14.86
C ASP A 164 0.47 11.25 14.99
N ILE A 165 1.26 11.08 13.92
CA ILE A 165 2.52 10.31 13.96
C ILE A 165 3.53 11.00 14.90
N ALA A 166 3.74 12.30 14.75
CA ALA A 166 4.72 13.05 15.53
C ALA A 166 4.35 13.14 17.02
N GLU A 167 3.06 13.27 17.36
CA GLU A 167 2.57 13.29 18.73
C GLU A 167 2.65 11.91 19.41
N GLY A 168 2.43 10.84 18.64
CA GLY A 168 2.41 9.46 19.14
C GLY A 168 3.79 8.78 19.19
N TYR A 169 4.74 9.22 18.38
CA TYR A 169 6.05 8.59 18.28
C TYR A 169 6.83 8.63 19.61
N PRO A 170 7.53 7.54 20.01
CA PRO A 170 7.61 6.24 19.33
C PRO A 170 6.60 5.18 19.84
N HIS A 171 5.69 5.53 20.76
CA HIS A 171 4.98 4.52 21.56
C HIS A 171 3.46 4.50 21.38
N ASP A 172 2.82 5.65 21.17
CA ASP A 172 1.36 5.81 21.11
C ASP A 172 0.89 6.13 19.69
N LEU A 173 1.12 5.19 18.77
CA LEU A 173 0.75 5.34 17.36
C LEU A 173 -0.68 4.90 17.05
N GLU A 174 -1.51 4.57 18.04
CA GLU A 174 -2.86 4.04 17.83
C GLU A 174 -3.73 5.01 17.01
N LYS A 175 -3.73 6.30 17.38
CA LYS A 175 -4.46 7.34 16.66
C LYS A 175 -3.95 7.50 15.22
N ALA A 176 -2.63 7.42 15.03
CA ALA A 176 -2.02 7.50 13.71
C ALA A 176 -2.44 6.33 12.80
N MET A 177 -2.74 5.15 13.37
CA MET A 177 -3.16 3.96 12.61
C MET A 177 -4.64 3.93 12.22
N LEU A 178 -5.47 4.87 12.70
CA LEU A 178 -6.91 4.89 12.36
C LEU A 178 -7.24 4.86 10.85
N PRO A 179 -6.51 5.56 9.97
CA PRO A 179 -6.74 5.45 8.52
C PRO A 179 -6.51 4.05 7.96
N LEU A 180 -5.53 3.32 8.50
CA LEU A 180 -5.23 1.94 8.12
C LEU A 180 -6.34 0.99 8.59
N VAL A 181 -6.80 1.14 9.83
CA VAL A 181 -7.94 0.39 10.38
C VAL A 181 -9.18 0.59 9.50
N ALA A 182 -9.50 1.84 9.14
CA ALA A 182 -10.62 2.15 8.27
C ALA A 182 -10.49 1.51 6.87
N ALA A 183 -9.29 1.49 6.30
CA ALA A 183 -9.03 0.84 5.02
C ALA A 183 -9.23 -0.68 5.08
N MET A 184 -8.77 -1.33 6.15
CA MET A 184 -8.95 -2.77 6.35
C MET A 184 -10.40 -3.15 6.64
N ASP A 185 -11.15 -2.32 7.36
CA ASP A 185 -12.60 -2.50 7.53
C ASP A 185 -13.36 -2.33 6.20
N ALA A 186 -12.98 -1.34 5.39
CA ALA A 186 -13.51 -1.17 4.05
C ALA A 186 -13.23 -2.40 3.18
N LEU A 187 -12.00 -2.91 3.19
CA LEU A 187 -11.62 -4.15 2.51
C LEU A 187 -12.47 -5.34 2.99
N LYS A 188 -12.57 -5.54 4.31
CA LYS A 188 -13.34 -6.64 4.90
C LYS A 188 -14.79 -6.63 4.44
N SER A 189 -15.42 -5.45 4.45
CA SER A 189 -16.80 -5.29 3.98
C SER A 189 -16.95 -5.41 2.45
N ALA A 190 -15.87 -5.19 1.69
CA ALA A 190 -15.79 -5.29 0.24
C ALA A 190 -15.41 -6.69 -0.27
N MET A 191 -15.03 -7.62 0.61
CA MET A 191 -14.57 -8.96 0.21
C MET A 191 -15.54 -9.69 -0.74
N PRO A 192 -16.87 -9.69 -0.53
CA PRO A 192 -17.79 -10.34 -1.47
C PRO A 192 -17.76 -9.74 -2.88
N GLU A 193 -17.47 -8.45 -3.02
CA GLU A 193 -17.28 -7.79 -4.31
C GLU A 193 -15.93 -8.15 -4.94
N PHE A 194 -14.86 -8.25 -4.16
CA PHE A 194 -13.57 -8.72 -4.65
C PHE A 194 -13.60 -10.17 -5.09
N ASP A 195 -14.34 -11.05 -4.40
CA ASP A 195 -14.57 -12.42 -4.84
C ASP A 195 -15.27 -12.51 -6.20
N LYS A 196 -16.23 -11.62 -6.45
CA LYS A 196 -16.90 -11.52 -7.76
C LYS A 196 -15.94 -11.00 -8.83
N LEU A 197 -15.16 -9.97 -8.50
CA LEU A 197 -14.17 -9.38 -9.40
C LEU A 197 -13.11 -10.42 -9.80
N GLN A 198 -12.56 -11.16 -8.83
CA GLN A 198 -11.62 -12.25 -9.06
C GLN A 198 -12.19 -13.25 -10.08
N LYS A 199 -13.41 -13.74 -9.86
CA LYS A 199 -14.09 -14.70 -10.77
C LYS A 199 -14.25 -14.18 -12.18
N ILE A 200 -14.61 -12.89 -12.34
CA ILE A 200 -14.74 -12.25 -13.66
C ILE A 200 -13.39 -12.23 -14.40
N LEU A 201 -12.32 -11.91 -13.68
CA LEU A 201 -10.97 -11.82 -14.23
C LEU A 201 -10.41 -13.19 -14.61
N ILE A 202 -10.56 -14.19 -13.74
CA ILE A 202 -9.98 -15.54 -13.95
C ILE A 202 -10.77 -16.41 -14.95
N LYS A 203 -12.04 -16.10 -15.25
CA LYS A 203 -12.86 -16.87 -16.20
C LYS A 203 -12.22 -17.02 -17.58
N HIS A 204 -11.32 -16.11 -17.95
CA HIS A 204 -10.60 -16.14 -19.22
C HIS A 204 -9.30 -16.95 -19.20
N ALA A 205 -8.72 -17.20 -18.02
CA ALA A 205 -7.52 -18.02 -17.90
C ALA A 205 -7.82 -19.53 -18.05
N ILE A 206 -9.09 -19.93 -17.86
CA ILE A 206 -9.54 -21.34 -17.85
C ILE A 206 -10.26 -21.72 -19.16
N ALA A 207 -10.49 -20.76 -20.08
CA ALA A 207 -11.17 -20.97 -21.36
C ALA A 207 -10.18 -21.13 -22.52
#